data_AF-A0A350REL7-F1
#
_entry.id   AF-A0A350REL7-F1
#
_cell.length_a   1.000
_cell.length_b   1.000
_cell.length_c   1.000
_cell.angle_alpha   90.00
_cell.angle_beta   90.00
_cell.angle_gamma   90.00
#
_symmetry.space_group_name_H-M   'P 1'
#
loop_
_entity.id
_entity.type
_entity.pdbx_description
1 polymer ?
#
loop_
_entity_poly.entity_id
_entity_poly.type
_entity_poly.pdbx_seq_one_letter_code
_entity_poly.pdbx_strand_id
1 'polypeptide(L)'
;RPKIGQGDFDTKTSKVEKFLSDGHKVKITIMFRGREVYHPELGREILERVAENVETVGKVDQFPKLDGRNMTMVLSPDKAAKQRRKNTEEIPSE
;
A
#
# COMPACT_ATOMS: atom_id res chain seq x y z
N ARG A 1 -5.29 -9.11 9.16
CA ARG A 1 -5.99 -10.42 9.34
C ARG A 1 -6.57 -10.75 7.98
N PRO A 2 -6.40 -11.95 7.41
CA PRO A 2 -6.68 -12.19 5.98
C PRO A 2 -8.17 -12.07 5.56
N LYS A 3 -9.07 -11.86 6.51
CA LYS A 3 -10.43 -11.37 6.27
C LYS A 3 -10.50 -9.85 6.40
N ILE A 4 -9.90 -9.14 5.46
CA ILE A 4 -10.07 -7.70 5.30
C ILE A 4 -11.27 -7.49 4.38
N GLY A 5 -12.33 -6.88 4.89
CA GLY A 5 -13.47 -6.48 4.07
C GLY A 5 -13.10 -5.29 3.19
N GLN A 6 -13.83 -5.07 2.09
CA GLN A 6 -13.54 -3.99 1.13
C GLN A 6 -13.41 -2.61 1.83
N GLY A 7 -14.32 -2.27 2.76
CA GLY A 7 -14.23 -1.00 3.49
C GLY A 7 -13.02 -0.87 4.43
N ASP A 8 -12.51 -1.97 5.00
CA ASP A 8 -11.28 -1.95 5.81
C ASP A 8 -10.03 -1.87 4.92
N PHE A 9 -10.09 -2.44 3.70
CA PHE A 9 -9.08 -2.26 2.67
C PHE A 9 -8.96 -0.79 2.28
N ASP A 10 -10.07 -0.17 1.85
CA ASP A 10 -10.08 1.22 1.38
C ASP A 10 -9.56 2.16 2.48
N THR A 11 -10.04 1.99 3.72
CA THR A 11 -9.61 2.81 4.86
C THR A 11 -8.11 2.69 5.14
N LYS A 12 -7.54 1.49 5.00
CA LYS A 12 -6.10 1.27 5.21
C LYS A 12 -5.29 1.85 4.06
N THR A 13 -5.71 1.64 2.81
CA THR A 13 -5.07 2.18 1.62
C THR A 13 -5.00 3.72 1.69
N SER A 14 -6.10 4.39 2.02
CA SER A 14 -6.10 5.86 2.19
C SER A 14 -5.15 6.33 3.29
N LYS A 15 -4.99 5.57 4.39
CA LYS A 15 -4.00 5.89 5.43
C LYS A 15 -2.58 5.73 4.92
N VAL A 16 -2.30 4.66 4.17
CA VAL A 16 -0.98 4.45 3.55
C VAL A 16 -0.65 5.58 2.59
N GLU A 17 -1.58 5.97 1.72
CA GLU A 17 -1.41 7.11 0.82
C GLU A 17 -1.08 8.40 1.57
N LYS A 18 -1.78 8.65 2.69
CA LYS A 18 -1.52 9.83 3.53
C LYS A 18 -0.11 9.80 4.12
N PHE A 19 0.33 8.66 4.70
CA PHE A 19 1.68 8.54 5.25
C PHE A 19 2.77 8.72 4.17
N LEU A 20 2.57 8.16 2.98
CA LEU A 20 3.49 8.34 1.86
C LEU A 20 3.52 9.79 1.39
N SER A 21 2.35 10.42 1.32
CA SER A 21 2.23 11.85 1.01
C SER A 21 2.96 12.69 2.05
N ASP A 22 2.87 12.36 3.34
CA ASP A 22 3.57 13.09 4.40
C ASP A 22 5.11 12.84 4.40
N GLY A 23 5.60 11.95 3.53
CA GLY A 23 7.02 11.66 3.37
C GLY A 23 7.52 10.56 4.30
N HIS A 24 6.61 9.75 4.84
CA HIS A 24 6.95 8.62 5.69
C HIS A 24 7.05 7.31 4.90
N LYS A 25 8.00 6.46 5.32
CA LYS A 25 8.12 5.09 4.81
C LYS A 25 7.06 4.22 5.49
N VAL A 26 6.36 3.41 4.72
CA VAL A 26 5.30 2.54 5.23
C VAL A 26 5.69 1.08 5.03
N LYS A 27 5.61 0.29 6.11
CA LYS A 27 5.78 -1.16 6.06
C LYS A 27 4.43 -1.81 6.33
N ILE A 28 3.95 -2.56 5.35
CA ILE A 28 2.70 -3.31 5.45
C ILE A 28 3.05 -4.75 5.83
N THR A 29 2.34 -5.32 6.80
CA THR A 29 2.54 -6.70 7.26
C THR A 29 1.19 -7.41 7.33
N ILE A 30 1.04 -8.46 6.53
CA ILE A 30 -0.09 -9.38 6.57
C ILE A 30 0.35 -10.61 7.35
N MET A 31 -0.28 -10.83 8.50
CA MET A 31 -0.09 -12.06 9.26
C MET A 31 -1.16 -13.08 8.87
N PHE A 32 -0.73 -14.22 8.34
CA PHE A 32 -1.59 -15.38 8.08
C PHE A 32 -1.83 -16.15 9.38
N ARG A 33 -3.07 -16.63 9.61
CA ARG A 33 -3.41 -17.40 10.80
C ARG A 33 -3.86 -18.82 10.43
N GLY A 34 -3.31 -19.83 11.10
CA GLY A 34 -3.73 -21.22 10.92
C GLY A 34 -3.52 -21.74 9.50
N ARG A 35 -4.59 -22.21 8.86
CA ARG A 35 -4.57 -22.76 7.49
C ARG A 35 -4.44 -21.71 6.37
N GLU A 36 -4.46 -20.42 6.72
CA GLU A 36 -4.32 -19.34 5.73
C GLU A 36 -2.89 -19.22 5.18
N VAL A 37 -1.89 -19.82 5.85
CA VAL A 37 -0.50 -19.88 5.36
C VAL A 37 -0.40 -20.62 4.01
N TYR A 38 -1.35 -21.51 3.70
CA TYR A 38 -1.42 -22.22 2.42
C TYR A 38 -1.94 -21.38 1.26
N HIS A 39 -2.41 -20.16 1.51
CA HIS A 39 -2.91 -19.26 0.46
C HIS A 39 -2.14 -17.91 0.49
N PRO A 40 -0.81 -17.94 0.25
CA PRO A 40 -0.01 -16.72 0.19
C PRO A 40 -0.48 -15.78 -0.93
N GLU A 41 -1.07 -16.33 -1.99
CA GLU A 41 -1.65 -15.61 -3.13
C GLU A 41 -2.66 -14.54 -2.70
N LEU A 42 -3.50 -14.85 -1.70
CA LEU A 42 -4.49 -13.89 -1.19
C LEU A 42 -3.82 -12.66 -0.57
N GLY A 43 -2.73 -12.87 0.19
CA GLY A 43 -1.98 -11.77 0.77
C GLY A 43 -1.24 -10.97 -0.29
N ARG A 44 -0.71 -11.67 -1.31
CA ARG A 44 -0.01 -11.05 -2.43
C ARG A 44 -0.94 -10.15 -3.23
N GLU A 45 -2.11 -10.64 -3.62
CA GLU A 45 -3.10 -9.88 -4.39
C GLU A 45 -3.54 -8.60 -3.64
N ILE A 46 -3.74 -8.70 -2.32
CA ILE A 46 -4.06 -7.52 -1.50
C ILE A 46 -2.92 -6.50 -1.56
N LEU A 47 -1.66 -6.94 -1.43
CA LEU A 47 -0.52 -6.03 -1.43
C LEU A 47 -0.26 -5.42 -2.82
N GLU A 48 -0.45 -6.19 -3.89
CA GLU A 48 -0.38 -5.69 -5.27
C GLU A 48 -1.42 -4.61 -5.52
N ARG A 49 -2.68 -4.82 -5.11
CA ARG A 49 -3.71 -3.78 -5.21
C ARG A 49 -3.37 -2.53 -4.41
N VAL A 50 -2.77 -2.65 -3.23
CA VAL A 50 -2.31 -1.47 -2.47
C VAL A 50 -1.19 -0.75 -3.24
N ALA A 51 -0.22 -1.50 -3.78
CA ALA A 51 0.89 -0.94 -4.53
C ALA A 51 0.42 -0.15 -5.76
N GLU A 52 -0.56 -0.68 -6.51
CA GLU A 52 -1.18 0.01 -7.65
C GLU A 52 -1.86 1.33 -7.24
N ASN A 53 -2.65 1.32 -6.16
CA ASN A 53 -3.33 2.53 -5.69
C ASN A 53 -2.33 3.61 -5.22
N VAL A 54 -1.24 3.20 -4.56
CA VAL A 54 -0.25 4.13 -4.00
C VAL A 54 0.85 4.55 -4.98
N GLU A 55 0.89 4.00 -6.20
CA GLU A 55 1.94 4.26 -7.21
C GLU A 55 2.08 5.76 -7.53
N THR A 56 0.98 6.50 -7.37
CA THR A 56 0.91 7.95 -7.62
C THR A 56 1.49 8.83 -6.50
N VAL A 57 1.77 8.28 -5.31
CA VAL A 57 2.33 9.01 -4.15
C VAL A 57 3.57 8.34 -3.56
N GLY A 58 3.85 7.10 -3.95
CA GLY A 58 4.95 6.30 -3.43
C GLY A 58 5.39 5.23 -4.40
N LYS A 59 6.50 4.60 -4.07
CA LYS A 59 7.12 3.51 -4.83
C LYS A 59 7.30 2.28 -3.96
N VAL A 60 7.21 1.11 -4.57
CA VAL A 60 7.54 -0.16 -3.90
C VAL A 60 9.05 -0.26 -3.74
N ASP A 61 9.51 -0.30 -2.50
CA ASP A 61 10.93 -0.46 -2.16
C ASP A 61 11.27 -1.93 -1.93
N GLN A 62 10.34 -2.68 -1.33
CA GLN A 62 10.43 -4.13 -1.21
C GLN A 62 9.11 -4.76 -1.61
N PHE A 63 9.15 -5.62 -2.63
CA PHE A 63 8.02 -6.41 -3.07
C PHE A 63 7.48 -7.32 -1.96
N PRO A 64 6.19 -7.72 -2.04
CA PRO A 64 5.59 -8.67 -1.11
C PRO A 64 6.43 -9.93 -0.96
N LYS A 65 6.97 -10.15 0.25
CA LYS A 65 7.76 -11.34 0.57
C LYS A 65 7.13 -12.07 1.74
N LEU A 66 6.99 -13.39 1.60
CA LEU A 66 6.59 -14.28 2.67
C LEU A 66 7.80 -14.60 3.56
N ASP A 67 7.68 -14.28 4.84
CA ASP A 67 8.60 -14.61 5.92
C ASP A 67 7.85 -15.38 7.01
N GLY A 68 7.97 -16.71 6.95
CA GLY A 68 7.25 -17.64 7.84
C GLY A 68 5.73 -17.49 7.73
N ARG A 69 5.12 -16.83 8.72
CA ARG A 69 3.66 -16.60 8.78
C ARG A 69 3.26 -15.18 8.40
N ASN A 70 4.21 -14.33 8.06
CA ASN A 70 4.00 -12.93 7.75
C ASN A 70 4.37 -12.67 6.30
N MET A 71 3.55 -11.91 5.58
CA MET A 71 3.93 -11.34 4.30
C MET A 71 4.12 -9.84 4.46
N THR A 72 5.28 -9.35 4.06
CA THR A 72 5.65 -7.94 4.25
C THR A 72 5.93 -7.26 2.92
N MET A 73 5.49 -6.02 2.80
CA MET A 73 5.83 -5.11 1.69
C MET A 73 6.27 -3.78 2.27
N VAL A 74 7.27 -3.14 1.64
CA VAL A 74 7.75 -1.81 2.06
C VAL A 74 7.54 -0.82 0.93
N LEU A 75 6.89 0.28 1.27
CA LEU A 75 6.61 1.40 0.39
C LEU A 75 7.40 2.61 0.87
N SER A 76 8.03 3.30 -0.08
CA SER A 76 8.73 4.55 0.15
C SER A 76 7.95 5.70 -0.48
N PRO A 77 7.94 6.88 0.16
CA PRO A 77 7.30 8.06 -0.42
C PRO A 77 8.06 8.47 -1.69
N ASP A 78 7.33 8.85 -2.73
CA ASP A 78 7.91 9.43 -3.93
C ASP A 78 7.68 10.93 -3.93
N LYS A 79 8.73 11.68 -3.58
CA LYS A 79 8.70 13.14 -3.54
C LYS A 79 8.42 13.75 -4.92
N ALA A 80 8.81 13.07 -6.00
CA ALA A 80 8.54 13.52 -7.36
C ALA A 80 7.06 13.31 -7.73
N ALA A 81 6.47 12.18 -7.32
CA ALA A 81 5.06 11.91 -7.53
C ALA A 81 4.16 12.87 -6.73
N LYS A 82 4.57 13.23 -5.50
CA LYS A 82 3.89 14.24 -4.68
C LYS A 82 3.83 15.62 -5.35
N GLN A 83 4.91 16.04 -6.02
CA GLN A 83 4.91 17.31 -6.78
C GLN A 83 3.97 17.27 -7.99
N ARG A 84 3.84 16.11 -8.66
CA ARG A 84 2.93 15.96 -9.80
C ARG A 84 1.46 16.05 -9.43
N ARG A 85 1.02 15.40 -8.34
CA ARG A 85 -0.37 15.55 -7.85
C ARG A 85 -0.71 17.00 -7.49
N LYS A 86 0.20 17.68 -6.78
CA LYS A 86 0.00 19.09 -6.37
C LYS A 86 -0.21 20.02 -7.57
N ASN A 87 0.57 19.82 -8.63
CA ASN A 87 0.51 20.67 -9.82
C ASN A 87 -0.78 20.48 -10.66
N THR A 88 -1.46 19.33 -10.54
CA THR A 88 -2.71 19.05 -11.28
C THR A 88 -3.94 19.62 -10.58
N GLU A 89 -3.93 19.77 -9.25
CA GLU A 89 -5.04 20.35 -8.48
C GLU A 89 -5.00 21.89 -8.42
N GLU A 90 -3.86 22.51 -8.76
CA GLU A 90 -3.65 23.97 -8.75
C GLU A 90 -3.97 24.67 -10.08
N ILE A 91 -4.78 24.06 -10.96
CA ILE A 91 -5.33 24.75 -12.14
C ILE A 91 -6.81 25.07 -11.85
N PRO A 92 -7.14 26.24 -11.25
CA PRO A 92 -8.49 26.76 -11.34
C PRO A 92 -8.76 27.04 -12.82
N SER A 93 -9.80 26.40 -13.36
CA SER A 93 -10.45 26.86 -14.58
C SER A 93 -10.95 28.29 -14.34
N GLU A 94 -10.25 29.28 -14.88
CA GLU A 94 -10.84 30.59 -15.22
C GLU A 94 -12.01 30.43 -16.19
#